data_AF-A0A1G6CC96-F1
#
_entry.id   AF-A0A1G6CC96-F1
#
_cell.length_a   1.000
_cell.length_b   1.000
_cell.length_c   1.000
_cell.angle_alpha   90.00
_cell.angle_beta   90.00
_cell.angle_gamma   90.00
#
_symmetry.space_group_name_H-M   'P 1'
#
loop_
_entity.id
_entity.type
_entity.pdbx_description
1 polymer ?
#
loop_
_entity_poly.entity_id
_entity_poly.type
_entity_poly.pdbx_seq_one_letter_code
_entity_poly.pdbx_strand_id
1 'polypeptide(L)'
;MFLNTVYVNSSAYISYYISRKYFNQKIADYCFFFYVILILFSPFFLTMYTDILALPLLSVQIGLALALLRTDNLSKVAKITSLLGIVTGIAYFLRPTALVLIIAIIVCLLFYKNWKKILLAILIFVISFGLIFSGGNFIKNNQTEIQLVEGNGLSKTALVFVDLGLTFTGTDQEDMKNNLLQYIEESKRDDYNNGMFATENVLKDIKRRLADYNLLTFSAHILVKLGATVMDGSLGWTYFENLEFEKTPYISPLYEKIKDNQLLTVIRHTLITKDTRGYQILFTIEQLTWLILLYGLALSIKIYKEVEEVNFLQLTIFGGMLFLMIFEGGKTRYLIQFLPQIILLSSLGLYGRVIEDTE
;
A
#
# COMPACT_ATOMS: atom_id res chain seq x y z
N MET A 1 3.48 4.91 19.57
CA MET A 1 2.32 5.81 19.36
C MET A 1 2.73 7.18 18.84
N PHE A 2 3.61 7.94 19.53
CA PHE A 2 4.04 9.28 19.08
C PHE A 2 4.58 9.34 17.64
N LEU A 3 5.49 8.45 17.27
CA LEU A 3 6.02 8.37 15.91
C LEU A 3 4.91 8.17 14.86
N ASN A 4 3.94 7.30 15.15
CA ASN A 4 2.80 7.06 14.26
C ASN A 4 2.00 8.35 14.03
N THR A 5 1.70 9.08 15.11
CA THR A 5 1.03 10.39 15.04
C THR A 5 1.81 11.37 14.16
N VAL A 6 3.15 11.41 14.26
CA VAL A 6 3.98 12.26 13.41
C VAL A 6 3.88 11.86 11.93
N TYR A 7 3.98 10.57 11.60
CA TYR A 7 3.89 10.11 10.22
C TYR A 7 2.50 10.37 9.59
N VAL A 8 1.45 10.12 10.36
CA VAL A 8 0.07 10.33 9.92
C VAL A 8 -0.19 11.82 9.65
N ASN A 9 0.15 12.70 10.60
CA ASN A 9 -0.07 14.15 10.45
C ASN A 9 0.83 14.78 9.38
N SER A 10 2.09 14.35 9.29
CA SER A 10 2.99 14.83 8.23
C SER A 10 2.49 14.44 6.85
N SER A 11 2.01 13.21 6.68
CA SER A 11 1.38 12.77 5.43
C SER A 11 0.13 13.61 5.09
N ALA A 12 -0.75 13.91 6.07
CA ALA A 12 -1.90 14.79 5.86
C ALA A 12 -1.48 16.17 5.31
N TYR A 13 -0.50 16.78 5.98
CA TYR A 13 0.01 18.10 5.63
C TYR A 13 0.68 18.11 4.25
N ILE A 14 1.55 17.13 3.98
CA ILE A 14 2.26 17.00 2.70
C ILE A 14 1.25 16.81 1.56
N SER A 15 0.26 15.91 1.73
CA SER A 15 -0.79 15.67 0.75
C SER A 15 -1.61 16.94 0.48
N TYR A 16 -2.03 17.67 1.52
CA TYR A 16 -2.72 18.95 1.37
C TYR A 16 -1.88 19.98 0.61
N TYR A 17 -0.62 20.15 1.00
CA TYR A 17 0.28 21.12 0.38
C TYR A 17 0.52 20.81 -1.10
N ILE A 18 0.76 19.55 -1.44
CA ILE A 18 0.97 19.08 -2.82
C ILE A 18 -0.30 19.30 -3.64
N SER A 19 -1.45 18.92 -3.09
CA SER A 19 -2.76 19.09 -3.74
C SER A 19 -3.01 20.56 -4.08
N ARG A 20 -2.75 21.47 -3.13
CA ARG A 20 -2.90 22.91 -3.35
C ARG A 20 -1.91 23.44 -4.38
N LYS A 21 -0.66 22.99 -4.33
CA LYS A 21 0.44 23.48 -5.18
C LYS A 21 0.27 23.09 -6.64
N TYR A 22 -0.16 21.85 -6.91
CA TYR A 22 -0.27 21.35 -8.29
C TYR A 22 -1.68 21.47 -8.84
N PHE A 23 -2.70 21.59 -8.01
CA PHE A 23 -4.07 21.76 -8.48
C PHE A 23 -4.65 23.06 -7.93
N ASN A 24 -5.59 23.00 -7.00
CA ASN A 24 -6.22 24.18 -6.42
C ASN A 24 -6.60 23.95 -4.94
N GLN A 25 -7.07 25.01 -4.30
CA GLN A 25 -7.46 24.98 -2.88
C GLN A 25 -8.60 23.99 -2.61
N LYS A 26 -9.59 23.89 -3.50
CA LYS A 26 -10.75 23.00 -3.31
C LYS A 26 -10.35 21.52 -3.31
N ILE A 27 -9.46 21.13 -4.20
CA ILE A 27 -8.92 19.76 -4.23
C ILE A 27 -8.11 19.48 -2.98
N ALA A 28 -7.32 20.45 -2.50
CA ALA A 28 -6.58 20.32 -1.25
C ALA A 28 -7.52 20.15 -0.04
N ASP A 29 -8.61 20.90 0.02
CA ASP A 29 -9.62 20.82 1.07
C ASP A 29 -10.29 19.43 1.07
N TYR A 30 -10.67 18.90 -0.10
CA TYR A 30 -11.19 17.54 -0.22
C TYR A 30 -10.17 16.49 0.22
N CYS A 31 -8.92 16.60 -0.24
CA CYS A 31 -7.87 15.66 0.16
C CYS A 31 -7.70 15.65 1.68
N PHE A 32 -7.62 16.82 2.31
CA PHE A 32 -7.46 16.94 3.75
C PHE A 32 -8.68 16.43 4.50
N PHE A 33 -9.89 16.76 4.04
CA PHE A 33 -11.15 16.30 4.63
C PHE A 33 -11.24 14.77 4.66
N PHE A 34 -11.04 14.10 3.52
CA PHE A 34 -11.09 12.64 3.46
C PHE A 34 -9.97 11.99 4.27
N TYR A 35 -8.77 12.57 4.24
CA TYR A 35 -7.64 12.08 5.02
C TYR A 35 -7.92 12.15 6.53
N VAL A 36 -8.48 13.27 7.02
CA VAL A 36 -8.84 13.46 8.42
C VAL A 36 -9.94 12.50 8.87
N ILE A 37 -10.99 12.30 8.06
CA ILE A 37 -12.06 11.36 8.39
C ILE A 37 -11.51 9.94 8.55
N LEU A 38 -10.70 9.48 7.59
CA LEU A 38 -10.11 8.15 7.67
C LEU A 38 -9.21 7.98 8.90
N ILE A 39 -8.46 9.02 9.31
CA ILE A 39 -7.62 8.95 10.51
C ILE A 39 -8.43 8.96 11.79
N LEU A 40 -9.41 9.87 11.89
CA LEU A 40 -10.15 10.08 13.13
C LEU A 40 -11.00 8.86 13.48
N PHE A 41 -11.54 8.19 12.47
CA PHE A 41 -12.48 7.10 12.67
C PHE A 41 -11.86 5.71 12.48
N SER A 42 -10.63 5.62 11.92
CA SER A 42 -9.98 4.33 11.75
C SER A 42 -8.90 4.03 12.78
N PRO A 43 -9.04 2.93 13.54
CA PRO A 43 -8.04 2.54 14.53
C PRO A 43 -6.71 2.11 13.91
N PHE A 44 -6.64 1.81 12.60
CA PHE A 44 -5.38 1.51 11.91
C PHE A 44 -4.33 2.61 12.10
N PHE A 45 -4.74 3.88 12.07
CA PHE A 45 -3.83 5.02 12.22
C PHE A 45 -3.39 5.25 13.68
N LEU A 46 -3.90 4.47 14.63
CA LEU A 46 -3.42 4.44 16.01
C LEU A 46 -2.33 3.39 16.21
N THR A 47 -2.30 2.35 15.38
CA THR A 47 -1.34 1.25 15.44
C THR A 47 -0.08 1.56 14.65
N MET A 48 1.08 1.23 15.23
CA MET A 48 2.34 1.34 14.50
C MET A 48 2.40 0.23 13.46
N TYR A 49 2.34 0.61 12.19
CA TYR A 49 2.36 -0.34 11.09
C TYR A 49 3.21 0.21 9.94
N THR A 50 3.95 -0.66 9.26
CA THR A 50 4.92 -0.23 8.24
C THR A 50 4.26 0.52 7.07
N ASP A 51 3.00 0.24 6.77
CA ASP A 51 2.24 1.00 5.77
C ASP A 51 2.07 2.46 6.17
N ILE A 52 1.82 2.74 7.45
CA ILE A 52 1.66 4.10 7.99
C ILE A 52 2.98 4.87 7.96
N LEU A 53 4.10 4.19 8.27
CA LEU A 53 5.44 4.79 8.21
C LEU A 53 5.80 5.26 6.79
N ALA A 54 5.32 4.56 5.76
CA ALA A 54 5.62 4.87 4.36
C ALA A 54 4.78 6.04 3.81
N LEU A 55 3.60 6.33 4.38
CA LEU A 55 2.66 7.36 3.87
C LEU A 55 3.30 8.72 3.56
N PRO A 56 4.06 9.36 4.48
CA PRO A 56 4.64 10.67 4.17
C PRO A 56 5.67 10.60 3.05
N LEU A 57 6.43 9.51 2.93
CA LEU A 57 7.38 9.32 1.82
C LEU A 57 6.63 9.17 0.49
N LEU A 58 5.53 8.42 0.49
CA LEU A 58 4.68 8.24 -0.69
C LEU A 58 4.02 9.56 -1.11
N SER A 59 3.55 10.36 -0.16
CA SER A 59 3.03 11.71 -0.43
C SER A 59 4.11 12.60 -1.05
N VAL A 60 5.34 12.59 -0.52
CA VAL A 60 6.48 13.31 -1.13
C VAL A 60 6.77 12.80 -2.54
N GLN A 61 6.77 11.48 -2.77
CA GLN A 61 6.98 10.90 -4.11
C GLN A 61 5.96 11.41 -5.13
N ILE A 62 4.68 11.49 -4.75
CA ILE A 62 3.64 12.09 -5.61
C ILE A 62 4.04 13.52 -5.97
N GLY A 63 4.38 14.35 -4.99
CA GLY A 63 4.73 15.75 -5.24
C GLY A 63 5.97 15.94 -6.12
N LEU A 64 6.94 15.03 -6.04
CA LEU A 64 8.12 15.03 -6.89
C LEU A 64 7.82 14.53 -8.30
N ALA A 65 6.97 13.50 -8.44
CA ALA A 65 6.51 13.02 -9.74
C ALA A 65 5.72 14.11 -10.49
N LEU A 66 4.80 14.81 -9.79
CA LEU A 66 4.07 15.96 -10.35
C LEU A 66 5.03 17.10 -10.72
N ALA A 67 6.05 17.38 -9.90
CA ALA A 67 7.09 18.36 -10.23
C ALA A 67 7.85 18.00 -11.51
N LEU A 68 8.16 16.72 -11.68
CA LEU A 68 8.92 16.19 -12.80
C LEU A 68 8.12 16.27 -14.11
N LEU A 69 6.81 16.03 -14.07
CA LEU A 69 5.92 16.21 -15.23
C LEU A 69 5.97 17.66 -15.72
N ARG A 70 5.84 18.64 -14.81
CA ARG A 70 5.75 20.07 -15.14
C ARG A 70 7.04 20.78 -15.55
N THR A 71 8.18 20.10 -15.58
CA THR A 71 9.46 20.77 -15.86
C THR A 71 10.23 20.14 -17.02
N ASP A 72 10.68 21.00 -17.94
CA ASP A 72 11.61 20.61 -19.01
C ASP A 72 13.03 21.14 -18.79
N ASN A 73 13.24 21.92 -17.74
CA ASN A 73 14.57 22.39 -17.39
C ASN A 73 15.41 21.22 -16.85
N LEU A 74 16.44 20.82 -17.60
CA LEU A 74 17.27 19.66 -17.27
C LEU A 74 17.94 19.73 -15.88
N SER A 75 18.33 20.92 -15.41
CA SER A 75 18.89 21.08 -14.05
C SER A 75 17.82 20.80 -12.98
N LYS A 76 16.59 21.29 -13.18
CA LYS A 76 15.46 20.97 -12.29
C LYS A 76 15.10 19.48 -12.36
N VAL A 77 15.07 18.89 -13.56
CA VAL A 77 14.86 17.45 -13.76
C VAL A 77 15.86 16.64 -12.93
N ALA A 78 17.16 16.95 -13.04
CA ALA A 78 18.19 16.25 -12.27
C ALA A 78 17.99 16.40 -10.74
N LYS A 79 17.67 17.60 -10.25
CA LYS A 79 17.42 17.84 -8.82
C LYS A 79 16.20 17.06 -8.31
N ILE A 80 15.07 17.17 -9.00
CA ILE A 80 13.82 16.49 -8.63
C ILE A 80 14.00 14.98 -8.66
N THR A 81 14.60 14.47 -9.73
CA THR A 81 14.84 13.04 -9.91
C THR A 81 15.82 12.49 -8.88
N SER A 82 16.88 13.23 -8.55
CA SER A 82 17.82 12.83 -7.51
C SER A 82 17.10 12.65 -6.17
N LEU A 83 16.29 13.64 -5.78
CA LEU A 83 15.47 13.57 -4.57
C LEU A 83 14.43 12.44 -4.64
N LEU A 84 13.80 12.23 -5.81
CA LEU A 84 12.86 11.14 -6.03
C LEU A 84 13.53 9.78 -5.78
N GLY A 85 14.71 9.53 -6.35
CA GLY A 85 15.45 8.28 -6.12
C GLY A 85 15.91 8.09 -4.67
N ILE A 86 16.27 9.17 -3.96
CA ILE A 86 16.57 9.10 -2.52
C ILE A 86 15.32 8.69 -1.72
N VAL A 87 14.21 9.39 -1.93
CA VAL A 87 12.94 9.12 -1.22
C VAL A 87 12.43 7.71 -1.54
N THR A 88 12.53 7.28 -2.80
CA THR A 88 12.19 5.90 -3.19
C THR A 88 13.13 4.87 -2.58
N GLY A 89 14.43 5.15 -2.50
CA GLY A 89 15.39 4.26 -1.85
C GLY A 89 15.04 4.03 -0.38
N ILE A 90 14.69 5.10 0.35
CA ILE A 90 14.27 4.99 1.76
C ILE A 90 12.92 4.26 1.86
N ALA A 91 11.96 4.62 1.00
CA ALA A 91 10.64 4.00 0.99
C ALA A 91 10.71 2.50 0.64
N TYR A 92 11.64 2.08 -0.22
CA TYR A 92 11.81 0.69 -0.63
C TYR A 92 12.11 -0.24 0.56
N PHE A 93 12.95 0.21 1.51
CA PHE A 93 13.25 -0.57 2.70
C PHE A 93 12.06 -0.71 3.66
N LEU A 94 11.11 0.24 3.62
CA LEU A 94 9.84 0.11 4.34
C LEU A 94 8.85 -0.76 3.56
N ARG A 95 8.70 -0.48 2.26
CA ARG A 95 7.75 -1.06 1.33
C ARG A 95 8.29 -1.05 -0.11
N PRO A 96 8.67 -2.22 -0.67
CA PRO A 96 9.13 -2.31 -2.06
C PRO A 96 8.10 -1.86 -3.10
N THR A 97 6.81 -1.88 -2.76
CA THR A 97 5.68 -1.43 -3.59
C THR A 97 5.72 0.06 -3.94
N ALA A 98 6.53 0.87 -3.24
CA ALA A 98 6.78 2.26 -3.61
C ALA A 98 7.31 2.40 -5.06
N LEU A 99 7.95 1.36 -5.61
CA LEU A 99 8.39 1.32 -7.00
C LEU A 99 7.25 1.36 -8.02
N VAL A 100 6.01 1.01 -7.65
CA VAL A 100 4.85 1.09 -8.55
C VAL A 100 4.64 2.53 -9.04
N LEU A 101 4.79 3.52 -8.16
CA LEU A 101 4.69 4.94 -8.53
C LEU A 101 5.79 5.33 -9.51
N ILE A 102 7.01 4.81 -9.32
CA ILE A 102 8.15 5.06 -10.21
C ILE A 102 7.90 4.48 -11.60
N ILE A 103 7.36 3.26 -11.68
CA ILE A 103 6.98 2.65 -12.94
C ILE A 103 5.93 3.51 -13.64
N ALA A 104 4.91 3.99 -12.92
CA ALA A 104 3.86 4.83 -13.49
C ALA A 104 4.41 6.15 -14.06
N ILE A 105 5.28 6.87 -13.34
CA ILE A 105 5.87 8.13 -13.83
C ILE A 105 6.80 7.89 -15.03
N ILE A 106 7.59 6.81 -15.04
CA ILE A 106 8.42 6.47 -16.21
C ILE A 106 7.55 6.19 -17.43
N VAL A 107 6.46 5.43 -17.28
CA VAL A 107 5.50 5.17 -18.36
C VAL A 107 4.91 6.49 -18.88
N CYS A 108 4.48 7.40 -18.01
CA CYS A 108 4.02 8.73 -18.43
C CYS A 108 5.07 9.51 -19.22
N LEU A 109 6.32 9.54 -18.73
CA LEU A 109 7.40 10.26 -19.38
C LEU A 109 7.73 9.67 -20.77
N LEU A 110 7.62 8.35 -20.95
CA LEU A 110 7.81 7.72 -22.26
C LEU A 110 6.77 8.20 -23.30
N PHE A 111 5.53 8.47 -22.87
CA PHE A 111 4.51 9.06 -23.75
C PHE A 111 4.77 10.53 -24.09
N TYR A 112 5.55 11.25 -23.27
CA TYR A 112 5.93 12.65 -23.50
C TYR A 112 6.97 12.83 -24.62
N LYS A 113 7.63 11.74 -25.07
CA LYS A 113 8.61 11.73 -26.18
C LYS A 113 9.81 12.68 -26.05
N ASN A 114 10.05 13.28 -24.88
CA ASN A 114 11.25 14.07 -24.59
C ASN A 114 12.41 13.16 -24.14
N TRP A 115 13.07 12.52 -25.10
CA TRP A 115 14.13 11.53 -24.83
C TRP A 115 15.28 12.05 -23.96
N LYS A 116 15.65 13.33 -24.07
CA LYS A 116 16.70 13.92 -23.22
C LYS A 116 16.28 13.95 -21.74
N LYS A 117 15.06 14.42 -21.46
CA LYS A 117 14.46 14.43 -20.11
C LYS A 117 14.34 13.00 -19.57
N ILE A 118 13.85 12.07 -20.38
CA ILE A 118 13.65 10.67 -20.01
C ILE A 118 14.97 10.01 -19.62
N LEU A 119 15.99 10.08 -20.49
CA LEU A 119 17.29 9.45 -20.24
C LEU A 119 17.98 10.06 -19.02
N LEU A 120 17.91 11.39 -18.85
CA LEU A 120 18.45 12.06 -17.67
C LEU A 120 17.72 11.62 -16.40
N ALA A 121 16.39 11.57 -16.42
CA ALA A 121 15.60 11.13 -15.28
C ALA A 121 15.91 9.67 -14.91
N ILE A 122 15.99 8.75 -15.88
CA ILE A 122 16.32 7.34 -15.59
C ILE A 122 17.73 7.24 -15.00
N LEU A 123 18.73 7.89 -15.62
CA LEU A 123 20.12 7.82 -15.16
C LEU A 123 20.28 8.36 -13.74
N ILE A 124 19.76 9.57 -13.48
CA ILE A 124 19.88 10.20 -12.17
C ILE A 124 19.10 9.42 -11.11
N PHE A 125 17.92 8.90 -11.45
CA PHE A 125 17.14 8.06 -10.54
C PHE A 125 17.92 6.80 -10.16
N VAL A 126 18.46 6.06 -11.14
CA VAL A 126 19.23 4.82 -10.90
C VAL A 126 20.44 5.10 -10.01
N ILE A 127 21.16 6.21 -10.23
CA ILE A 127 22.30 6.59 -9.40
C ILE A 127 21.85 6.88 -7.96
N SER A 128 20.86 7.77 -7.76
CA SER A 128 20.48 8.19 -6.41
C SER A 128 19.75 7.09 -5.64
N PHE A 129 18.86 6.33 -6.29
CA PHE A 129 18.26 5.12 -5.72
C PHE A 129 19.32 4.06 -5.41
N GLY A 130 20.22 3.79 -6.36
CA GLY A 130 21.29 2.81 -6.22
C GLY A 130 22.23 3.10 -5.06
N LEU A 131 22.54 4.38 -4.80
CA LEU A 131 23.32 4.80 -3.63
C LEU A 131 22.61 4.46 -2.32
N ILE A 132 21.33 4.82 -2.17
CA ILE A 132 20.56 4.51 -0.96
C ILE A 132 20.36 3.00 -0.79
N PHE A 133 20.03 2.29 -1.88
CA PHE A 133 19.84 0.84 -1.86
C PHE A 133 21.13 0.11 -1.49
N SER A 134 22.27 0.50 -2.07
CA SER A 134 23.56 -0.12 -1.77
C SER A 134 23.99 0.19 -0.33
N GLY A 135 23.85 1.45 0.10
CA GLY A 135 24.15 1.85 1.47
C GLY A 135 23.28 1.13 2.51
N GLY A 136 21.97 1.03 2.26
CA GLY A 136 21.06 0.32 3.15
C GLY A 136 21.33 -1.18 3.23
N ASN A 137 21.66 -1.83 2.10
CA ASN A 137 22.08 -3.24 2.12
C ASN A 137 23.43 -3.45 2.80
N PHE A 138 24.38 -2.52 2.62
CA PHE A 138 25.66 -2.56 3.34
C PHE A 138 25.42 -2.48 4.85
N ILE A 139 24.58 -1.55 5.32
CA ILE A 139 24.22 -1.46 6.74
C ILE A 139 23.54 -2.74 7.22
N LYS A 140 22.56 -3.26 6.45
CA LYS A 140 21.85 -4.50 6.79
C LYS A 140 22.79 -5.70 6.95
N ASN A 141 23.84 -5.79 6.13
CA ASN A 141 24.76 -6.93 6.14
C ASN A 141 25.88 -6.77 7.19
N ASN A 142 26.15 -5.56 7.68
CA ASN A 142 27.22 -5.29 8.65
C ASN A 142 26.71 -4.95 10.06
N GLN A 143 25.40 -4.85 10.27
CA GLN A 143 24.82 -4.62 11.59
C GLN A 143 24.89 -5.89 12.45
N THR A 144 25.02 -5.70 13.77
CA THR A 144 25.11 -6.78 14.77
C THR A 144 23.90 -6.85 15.71
N GLU A 145 22.94 -5.94 15.56
CA GLU A 145 21.77 -5.80 16.44
C GLU A 145 20.76 -6.94 16.27
N ILE A 146 20.57 -7.41 15.04
CA ILE A 146 19.60 -8.43 14.67
C ILE A 146 20.33 -9.57 13.95
N GLN A 147 20.35 -10.76 14.55
CA GLN A 147 20.89 -11.94 13.87
C GLN A 147 19.91 -12.41 12.79
N LEU A 148 20.30 -12.27 11.53
CA LEU A 148 19.54 -12.77 10.40
C LEU A 148 19.93 -14.24 10.20
N VAL A 149 18.95 -15.15 10.37
CA VAL A 149 19.18 -16.57 10.09
C VAL A 149 19.11 -16.78 8.57
N GLU A 150 20.25 -17.10 7.98
CA GLU A 150 20.39 -17.38 6.55
C GLU A 150 20.49 -18.89 6.30
N GLY A 151 19.74 -19.41 5.34
CA GLY A 151 19.68 -20.83 5.04
C GLY A 151 18.78 -21.16 3.85
N ASN A 152 19.05 -22.27 3.17
CA ASN A 152 18.26 -22.74 2.05
C ASN A 152 16.83 -23.06 2.49
N GLY A 153 15.83 -22.44 1.84
CA GLY A 153 14.42 -22.61 2.17
C GLY A 153 13.90 -21.70 3.29
N LEU A 154 14.77 -20.91 3.94
CA LEU A 154 14.38 -19.94 4.99
C LEU A 154 13.80 -18.65 4.40
N SER A 155 14.31 -18.21 3.25
CA SER A 155 13.91 -16.96 2.64
C SER A 155 12.65 -17.12 1.79
N LYS A 156 11.57 -16.44 2.16
CA LYS A 156 10.40 -16.28 1.28
C LYS A 156 10.75 -15.34 0.13
N THR A 157 10.77 -15.87 -1.08
CA THR A 157 10.98 -15.07 -2.29
C THR A 157 9.68 -14.36 -2.71
N ALA A 158 9.78 -13.41 -3.63
CA ALA A 158 8.61 -12.75 -4.22
C ALA A 158 7.60 -13.76 -4.82
N LEU A 159 8.08 -14.91 -5.31
CA LEU A 159 7.25 -15.99 -5.86
C LEU A 159 6.32 -16.60 -4.81
N VAL A 160 6.70 -16.64 -3.53
CA VAL A 160 5.80 -17.11 -2.46
C VAL A 160 4.55 -16.25 -2.39
N PHE A 161 4.67 -14.95 -2.62
CA PHE A 161 3.54 -14.03 -2.61
C PHE A 161 2.73 -14.07 -3.92
N VAL A 162 3.34 -14.48 -5.04
CA VAL A 162 2.61 -14.80 -6.27
C VAL A 162 1.78 -16.07 -6.07
N ASP A 163 2.37 -17.11 -5.48
CA ASP A 163 1.68 -18.37 -5.15
C ASP A 163 0.52 -18.13 -4.18
N LEU A 164 0.75 -17.37 -3.10
CA LEU A 164 -0.30 -16.91 -2.20
C LEU A 164 -1.39 -16.12 -2.95
N GLY A 165 -0.98 -15.27 -3.87
CA GLY A 165 -1.86 -14.50 -4.73
C GLY A 165 -2.76 -15.35 -5.63
N LEU A 166 -2.34 -16.57 -5.98
CA LEU A 166 -3.11 -17.54 -6.79
C LEU A 166 -4.02 -18.46 -5.96
N THR A 167 -4.05 -18.32 -4.64
CA THR A 167 -5.14 -18.90 -3.83
C THR A 167 -6.46 -18.26 -4.22
N PHE A 168 -7.60 -18.95 -4.09
CA PHE A 168 -8.86 -18.44 -4.64
C PHE A 168 -9.25 -17.04 -4.10
N THR A 169 -8.96 -16.76 -2.83
CA THR A 169 -9.18 -15.43 -2.21
C THR A 169 -7.98 -14.47 -2.35
N GLY A 170 -6.81 -14.99 -2.73
CA GLY A 170 -5.54 -14.25 -2.80
C GLY A 170 -4.84 -14.01 -1.45
N THR A 171 -5.36 -14.57 -0.35
CA THR A 171 -4.77 -14.45 1.01
C THR A 171 -4.83 -15.72 1.84
N ASP A 172 -5.18 -16.86 1.24
CA ASP A 172 -5.36 -18.10 1.97
C ASP A 172 -4.01 -18.76 2.27
N GLN A 173 -3.38 -18.31 3.36
CA GLN A 173 -2.08 -18.80 3.77
C GLN A 173 -2.12 -20.26 4.23
N GLU A 174 -3.27 -20.75 4.68
CA GLU A 174 -3.43 -22.13 5.12
C GLU A 174 -3.48 -23.07 3.92
N ASP A 175 -4.32 -22.75 2.92
CA ASP A 175 -4.34 -23.45 1.64
C ASP A 175 -2.95 -23.48 0.98
N MET A 176 -2.29 -22.32 0.88
CA MET A 176 -0.94 -22.25 0.29
C MET A 176 0.05 -23.17 1.02
N LYS A 177 0.09 -23.12 2.36
CA LYS A 177 1.00 -23.96 3.15
C LYS A 177 0.69 -25.45 2.99
N ASN A 178 -0.58 -25.84 3.09
CA ASN A 178 -0.99 -27.23 2.97
C ASN A 178 -0.60 -27.82 1.60
N ASN A 179 -0.76 -27.04 0.52
CA ASN A 179 -0.32 -27.45 -0.81
C ASN A 179 1.20 -27.49 -0.95
N LEU A 180 1.96 -26.58 -0.31
CA LEU A 180 3.42 -26.65 -0.36
C LEU A 180 4.00 -27.84 0.44
N LEU A 181 3.34 -28.24 1.53
CA LEU A 181 3.75 -29.39 2.35
C LEU A 181 3.71 -30.72 1.61
N GLN A 182 2.97 -30.82 0.50
CA GLN A 182 2.96 -32.03 -0.33
C GLN A 182 4.33 -32.33 -0.96
N TYR A 183 5.18 -31.30 -1.11
CA TYR A 183 6.55 -31.43 -1.64
C TYR A 183 7.59 -31.74 -0.55
N ILE A 184 7.15 -31.85 0.71
CA ILE A 184 8.00 -32.13 1.86
C ILE A 184 7.72 -33.55 2.36
N GLU A 185 8.79 -34.28 2.66
CA GLU A 185 8.74 -35.61 3.27
C GLU A 185 7.91 -35.57 4.56
N GLU A 186 7.03 -36.55 4.75
CA GLU A 186 6.06 -36.57 5.87
C GLU A 186 6.73 -36.42 7.24
N SER A 187 7.89 -37.06 7.44
CA SER A 187 8.67 -36.98 8.68
C SER A 187 9.28 -35.60 8.97
N LYS A 188 9.34 -34.71 7.97
CA LYS A 188 9.94 -33.37 8.07
C LYS A 188 8.88 -32.26 8.09
N ARG A 189 7.59 -32.57 7.96
CA ARG A 189 6.55 -31.55 7.83
C ARG A 189 6.41 -30.67 9.06
N ASP A 190 6.64 -31.23 10.25
CA ASP A 190 6.57 -30.51 11.52
C ASP A 190 7.86 -29.76 11.87
N ASP A 191 8.93 -29.96 11.10
CA ASP A 191 10.18 -29.24 11.32
C ASP A 191 10.01 -27.75 11.02
N TYR A 192 10.40 -26.92 11.98
CA TYR A 192 10.46 -25.48 11.74
C TYR A 192 11.40 -25.19 10.58
N ASN A 193 10.89 -24.48 9.58
CA ASN A 193 11.60 -24.22 8.32
C ASN A 193 12.03 -25.46 7.53
N ASN A 194 11.14 -26.46 7.43
CA ASN A 194 11.27 -27.67 6.61
C ASN A 194 11.58 -27.48 5.10
N GLY A 195 11.80 -26.26 4.61
CA GLY A 195 12.10 -25.96 3.21
C GLY A 195 10.88 -25.81 2.29
N MET A 196 9.65 -25.79 2.82
CA MET A 196 8.44 -25.67 1.97
C MET A 196 8.43 -24.44 1.05
N PHE A 197 9.08 -23.33 1.47
CA PHE A 197 9.18 -22.10 0.68
C PHE A 197 10.36 -22.07 -0.29
N ALA A 198 11.07 -23.18 -0.48
CA ALA A 198 12.10 -23.30 -1.50
C ALA A 198 11.51 -22.95 -2.88
N THR A 199 12.25 -22.16 -3.67
CA THR A 199 11.79 -21.63 -4.95
C THR A 199 11.27 -22.71 -5.90
N GLU A 200 11.87 -23.89 -5.89
CA GLU A 200 11.44 -25.03 -6.70
C GLU A 200 10.02 -25.54 -6.33
N ASN A 201 9.70 -25.60 -5.03
CA ASN A 201 8.41 -26.08 -4.53
C ASN A 201 7.32 -25.04 -4.83
N VAL A 202 7.64 -23.77 -4.62
CA VAL A 202 6.76 -22.64 -4.96
C VAL A 202 6.46 -22.60 -6.46
N LEU A 203 7.47 -22.81 -7.32
CA LEU A 203 7.25 -22.87 -8.77
C LEU A 203 6.40 -24.06 -9.20
N LYS A 204 6.53 -25.22 -8.53
CA LYS A 204 5.65 -26.37 -8.75
C LYS A 204 4.20 -26.03 -8.38
N ASP A 205 3.98 -25.39 -7.23
CA ASP A 205 2.61 -25.02 -6.79
C ASP A 205 1.97 -23.96 -7.70
N ILE A 206 2.71 -22.92 -8.10
CA ILE A 206 2.24 -21.92 -9.06
C ILE A 206 1.78 -22.58 -10.36
N LYS A 207 2.60 -23.48 -10.93
CA LYS A 207 2.25 -24.19 -12.16
C LYS A 207 1.00 -25.05 -12.00
N ARG A 208 0.89 -25.76 -10.87
CA ARG A 208 -0.28 -26.57 -10.53
C ARG A 208 -1.54 -25.69 -10.45
N ARG A 209 -1.52 -24.62 -9.66
CA ARG A 209 -2.67 -23.70 -9.50
C ARG A 209 -3.12 -23.10 -10.83
N LEU A 210 -2.18 -22.65 -11.66
CA LEU A 210 -2.49 -22.13 -12.99
C LEU A 210 -3.12 -23.19 -13.90
N ALA A 211 -2.74 -24.46 -13.76
CA ALA A 211 -3.34 -25.57 -14.50
C ALA A 211 -4.73 -25.96 -13.96
N ASP A 212 -4.96 -25.81 -12.65
CA ASP A 212 -6.25 -26.07 -12.01
C ASP A 212 -7.32 -25.02 -12.39
N TYR A 213 -6.88 -23.82 -12.77
CA TYR A 213 -7.75 -22.77 -13.27
C TYR A 213 -8.13 -22.96 -14.74
N ASN A 214 -9.44 -22.98 -15.02
CA ASN A 214 -9.99 -22.65 -16.32
C ASN A 214 -10.43 -21.18 -16.40
N LEU A 215 -10.80 -20.69 -17.58
CA LEU A 215 -11.20 -19.30 -17.82
C LEU A 215 -12.27 -18.78 -16.84
N LEU A 216 -13.30 -19.59 -16.54
CA LEU A 216 -14.40 -19.20 -15.65
C LEU A 216 -13.91 -19.12 -14.20
N THR A 217 -13.21 -20.15 -13.73
CA THR A 217 -12.69 -20.20 -12.35
C THR A 217 -11.62 -19.15 -12.10
N PHE A 218 -10.78 -18.84 -13.09
CA PHE A 218 -9.78 -17.78 -12.99
C PHE A 218 -10.44 -16.41 -12.94
N SER A 219 -11.46 -16.18 -13.77
CA SER A 219 -12.23 -14.94 -13.75
C SER A 219 -12.94 -14.76 -12.39
N ALA A 220 -13.53 -15.82 -11.86
CA ALA A 220 -14.15 -15.80 -10.52
C ALA A 220 -13.13 -15.49 -9.42
N HIS A 221 -11.94 -16.12 -9.46
CA HIS A 221 -10.84 -15.82 -8.56
C HIS A 221 -10.46 -14.33 -8.59
N ILE A 222 -10.26 -13.75 -9.79
CA ILE A 222 -9.92 -12.34 -9.94
C ILE A 222 -11.03 -11.43 -9.39
N LEU A 223 -12.31 -11.74 -9.64
CA LEU A 223 -13.44 -10.95 -9.14
C LEU A 223 -13.56 -11.02 -7.61
N VAL A 224 -13.44 -12.21 -7.02
CA VAL A 224 -13.47 -12.41 -5.56
C VAL A 224 -12.32 -11.67 -4.90
N LYS A 225 -11.11 -11.84 -5.44
CA LYS A 225 -9.91 -11.18 -4.94
C LYS A 225 -10.00 -9.66 -5.05
N LEU A 226 -10.45 -9.15 -6.19
CA LEU A 226 -10.66 -7.72 -6.41
C LEU A 226 -11.70 -7.17 -5.44
N GLY A 227 -12.85 -7.83 -5.32
CA GLY A 227 -13.93 -7.45 -4.39
C GLY A 227 -13.41 -7.36 -2.95
N ALA A 228 -12.72 -8.39 -2.47
CA ALA A 228 -12.14 -8.41 -1.13
C ALA A 228 -11.03 -7.35 -0.93
N THR A 229 -10.35 -6.94 -2.01
CA THR A 229 -9.34 -5.86 -1.98
C THR A 229 -9.97 -4.48 -1.81
N VAL A 230 -11.24 -4.27 -2.21
CA VAL A 230 -11.85 -2.93 -2.25
C VAL A 230 -13.10 -2.78 -1.38
N MET A 231 -13.68 -3.86 -0.83
CA MET A 231 -15.01 -3.80 -0.22
C MET A 231 -15.06 -3.20 1.19
N ASP A 232 -14.01 -3.39 2.00
CA ASP A 232 -14.02 -3.06 3.44
C ASP A 232 -13.47 -1.64 3.71
N GLY A 233 -14.35 -0.69 4.05
CA GLY A 233 -14.01 0.69 4.35
C GLY A 233 -13.27 0.90 5.67
N SER A 234 -13.24 -0.09 6.58
CA SER A 234 -12.36 -0.08 7.75
C SER A 234 -10.89 -0.32 7.40
N LEU A 235 -10.59 -0.50 6.11
CA LEU A 235 -9.28 -0.89 5.59
C LEU A 235 -8.82 -2.24 6.17
N GLY A 236 -9.75 -3.15 6.48
CA GLY A 236 -9.47 -4.52 6.89
C GLY A 236 -9.14 -4.69 8.37
N TRP A 237 -9.83 -3.97 9.26
CA TRP A 237 -9.57 -3.99 10.70
C TRP A 237 -10.03 -5.32 11.32
N THR A 238 -9.27 -5.85 12.30
CA THR A 238 -9.43 -7.25 12.77
C THR A 238 -9.32 -7.45 14.29
N TYR A 239 -9.56 -6.43 15.12
CA TYR A 239 -9.58 -6.60 16.58
C TYR A 239 -11.00 -6.82 17.07
N PHE A 240 -11.21 -7.82 17.93
CA PHE A 240 -12.52 -8.28 18.38
C PHE A 240 -12.57 -8.36 19.92
N GLU A 241 -13.75 -8.25 20.51
CA GLU A 241 -13.93 -8.40 21.96
C GLU A 241 -13.76 -9.86 22.34
N ASN A 242 -14.36 -10.74 21.53
CA ASN A 242 -14.13 -12.16 21.66
C ASN A 242 -12.75 -12.53 21.05
N LEU A 243 -11.84 -12.91 21.94
CA LEU A 243 -10.47 -13.34 21.62
C LEU A 243 -10.42 -14.57 20.72
N GLU A 244 -11.46 -15.40 20.68
CA GLU A 244 -11.54 -16.57 19.78
C GLU A 244 -11.51 -16.16 18.29
N PHE A 245 -11.90 -14.93 17.97
CA PHE A 245 -11.84 -14.38 16.61
C PHE A 245 -10.53 -13.65 16.31
N GLU A 246 -9.63 -13.47 17.29
CA GLU A 246 -8.34 -12.85 17.09
C GLU A 246 -7.26 -13.88 16.72
N LYS A 247 -6.61 -13.68 15.56
CA LYS A 247 -5.49 -14.56 15.14
C LYS A 247 -4.25 -14.45 16.02
N THR A 248 -4.06 -13.32 16.72
CA THR A 248 -2.94 -13.07 17.62
C THR A 248 -3.42 -12.11 18.71
N PRO A 249 -3.95 -12.64 19.83
CA PRO A 249 -4.39 -11.80 20.93
C PRO A 249 -3.17 -11.20 21.62
N TYR A 250 -2.84 -9.95 21.28
CA TYR A 250 -1.86 -9.18 22.03
C TYR A 250 -2.59 -8.44 23.15
N ILE A 251 -2.47 -8.95 24.37
CA ILE A 251 -3.00 -8.30 25.56
C ILE A 251 -1.90 -7.39 26.11
N SER A 252 -2.16 -6.08 26.12
CA SER A 252 -1.26 -5.11 26.75
C SER A 252 -0.95 -5.52 28.20
N PRO A 253 0.30 -5.44 28.67
CA PRO A 253 0.64 -5.67 30.08
C PRO A 253 -0.12 -4.75 31.06
N LEU A 254 -0.66 -3.63 30.55
CA LEU A 254 -1.47 -2.70 31.32
C LEU A 254 -2.94 -3.15 31.42
N TYR A 255 -3.38 -4.12 30.63
CA TYR A 255 -4.78 -4.53 30.54
C TYR A 255 -5.37 -4.89 31.91
N GLU A 256 -4.68 -5.73 32.68
CA GLU A 256 -5.12 -6.12 34.02
C GLU A 256 -5.30 -4.93 34.98
N LYS A 257 -4.55 -3.84 34.77
CA LYS A 257 -4.64 -2.63 35.59
C LYS A 257 -5.75 -1.67 35.15
N ILE A 258 -6.23 -1.80 33.92
CA ILE A 258 -7.13 -0.84 33.29
C ILE A 258 -8.48 -1.44 32.85
N LYS A 259 -8.63 -2.77 32.92
CA LYS A 259 -9.84 -3.49 32.44
C LYS A 259 -11.13 -3.05 33.13
N ASP A 260 -11.05 -2.64 34.39
CA ASP A 260 -12.20 -2.21 35.18
C ASP A 260 -12.53 -0.71 34.98
N ASN A 261 -11.71 0.02 34.23
CA ASN A 261 -11.93 1.44 33.97
C ASN A 261 -13.01 1.62 32.89
N GLN A 262 -14.18 2.07 33.31
CA GLN A 262 -15.35 2.25 32.44
C GLN A 262 -15.08 3.17 31.24
N LEU A 263 -14.32 4.25 31.42
CA LEU A 263 -13.99 5.17 30.33
C LEU A 263 -13.15 4.47 29.26
N LEU A 264 -12.13 3.72 29.68
CA LEU A 264 -11.26 2.99 28.76
C LEU A 264 -12.00 1.85 28.05
N THR A 265 -12.93 1.19 28.74
CA THR A 265 -13.82 0.19 28.14
C THR A 265 -14.71 0.82 27.07
N VAL A 266 -15.31 1.99 27.33
CA VAL A 266 -16.11 2.72 26.33
C VAL A 266 -15.27 3.11 25.12
N ILE A 267 -14.05 3.65 25.33
CA ILE A 267 -13.13 4.00 24.25
C ILE A 267 -12.78 2.77 23.42
N ARG A 268 -12.43 1.65 24.06
CA ARG A 268 -12.11 0.39 23.39
C ARG A 268 -13.29 -0.12 22.56
N HIS A 269 -14.48 -0.17 23.15
CA HIS A 269 -15.70 -0.66 22.49
C HIS A 269 -16.21 0.29 21.41
N THR A 270 -15.72 1.52 21.34
CA THR A 270 -16.15 2.47 20.30
C THR A 270 -15.12 2.56 19.18
N LEU A 271 -13.83 2.65 19.51
CA LEU A 271 -12.76 2.89 18.53
C LEU A 271 -12.07 1.61 18.02
N ILE A 272 -11.94 0.59 18.87
CA ILE A 272 -10.99 -0.51 18.64
C ILE A 272 -11.73 -1.82 18.34
N THR A 273 -12.83 -2.11 19.02
CA THR A 273 -13.39 -3.46 18.96
C THR A 273 -14.42 -3.62 17.86
N LYS A 274 -14.16 -4.47 16.85
CA LYS A 274 -14.96 -4.52 15.62
C LYS A 274 -16.40 -5.01 15.80
N ASP A 275 -16.63 -5.93 16.73
CA ASP A 275 -17.90 -6.63 16.98
C ASP A 275 -18.85 -5.87 17.92
N THR A 276 -18.48 -4.70 18.42
CA THR A 276 -19.32 -3.90 19.31
C THR A 276 -20.20 -2.91 18.53
N ARG A 277 -21.37 -2.59 19.10
CA ARG A 277 -22.27 -1.58 18.54
C ARG A 277 -21.63 -0.21 18.38
N GLY A 278 -20.74 0.18 19.30
CA GLY A 278 -20.03 1.47 19.25
C GLY A 278 -19.17 1.59 18.00
N TYR A 279 -18.35 0.57 17.72
CA TYR A 279 -17.52 0.53 16.52
C TYR A 279 -18.33 0.45 15.23
N GLN A 280 -19.44 -0.28 15.21
CA GLN A 280 -20.28 -0.39 14.00
C GLN A 280 -20.81 0.98 13.50
N ILE A 281 -20.98 1.96 14.40
CA ILE A 281 -21.31 3.35 14.02
C ILE A 281 -20.13 3.99 13.29
N LEU A 282 -18.91 3.84 13.80
CA LEU A 282 -17.71 4.38 13.16
C LEU A 282 -17.43 3.68 11.83
N PHE A 283 -17.56 2.36 11.81
CA PHE A 283 -17.46 1.57 10.59
C PHE A 283 -18.43 2.06 9.51
N THR A 284 -19.65 2.46 9.89
CA THR A 284 -20.59 3.04 8.93
C THR A 284 -20.06 4.35 8.34
N ILE A 285 -19.44 5.21 9.15
CA ILE A 285 -18.81 6.46 8.68
C ILE A 285 -17.62 6.15 7.76
N GLU A 286 -16.75 5.21 8.15
CA GLU A 286 -15.62 4.74 7.35
C GLU A 286 -16.09 4.17 6.00
N GLN A 287 -17.09 3.29 6.01
CA GLN A 287 -17.64 2.65 4.82
C GLN A 287 -18.27 3.67 3.87
N LEU A 288 -19.05 4.63 4.38
CA LEU A 288 -19.62 5.70 3.55
C LEU A 288 -18.52 6.57 2.94
N THR A 289 -17.51 6.93 3.72
CA THR A 289 -16.35 7.70 3.25
C THR A 289 -15.59 6.94 2.17
N TRP A 290 -15.36 5.65 2.37
CA TRP A 290 -14.70 4.78 1.41
C TRP A 290 -15.50 4.66 0.11
N LEU A 291 -16.82 4.48 0.18
CA LEU A 291 -17.69 4.46 -1.00
C LEU A 291 -17.64 5.78 -1.78
N ILE A 292 -17.60 6.92 -1.09
CA ILE A 292 -17.42 8.24 -1.73
C ILE A 292 -16.06 8.32 -2.42
N LEU A 293 -14.99 7.84 -1.80
CA LEU A 293 -13.65 7.79 -2.41
C LEU A 293 -13.64 6.90 -3.65
N LEU A 294 -14.23 5.70 -3.60
CA LEU A 294 -14.36 4.80 -4.74
C LEU A 294 -15.17 5.44 -5.88
N TYR A 295 -16.26 6.14 -5.55
CA TYR A 295 -17.04 6.90 -6.52
C TYR A 295 -16.20 8.02 -7.16
N GLY A 296 -15.41 8.74 -6.36
CA GLY A 296 -14.44 9.73 -6.85
C GLY A 296 -13.41 9.13 -7.80
N LEU A 297 -12.85 7.95 -7.49
CA LEU A 297 -11.94 7.24 -8.38
C LEU A 297 -12.61 6.92 -9.73
N ALA A 298 -13.85 6.43 -9.70
CA ALA A 298 -14.62 6.13 -10.91
C ALA A 298 -14.88 7.39 -11.76
N LEU A 299 -15.22 8.52 -11.12
CA LEU A 299 -15.38 9.80 -11.81
C LEU A 299 -14.07 10.31 -12.43
N SER A 300 -12.93 10.06 -11.79
CA SER A 300 -11.62 10.49 -12.30
C SER A 300 -11.32 9.95 -13.70
N ILE A 301 -11.85 8.78 -14.07
CA ILE A 301 -11.66 8.15 -15.40
C ILE A 301 -12.12 9.10 -16.52
N LYS A 302 -13.16 9.91 -16.28
CA LYS A 302 -13.68 10.86 -17.28
C LYS A 302 -12.73 12.03 -17.54
N ILE A 303 -11.81 12.30 -16.62
CA ILE A 303 -10.85 13.41 -16.64
C ILE A 303 -9.54 13.00 -17.36
N TYR A 304 -9.37 11.72 -17.71
CA TYR A 304 -8.18 11.13 -18.34
C TYR A 304 -7.67 11.85 -19.61
N LYS A 305 -8.55 12.56 -20.33
CA LYS A 305 -8.19 13.10 -21.65
C LYS A 305 -7.43 14.43 -21.63
N GLU A 306 -7.30 15.11 -20.49
CA GLU A 306 -6.89 16.52 -20.48
C GLU A 306 -5.67 16.85 -19.61
N VAL A 307 -5.24 15.97 -18.68
CA VAL A 307 -4.24 16.34 -17.66
C VAL A 307 -3.24 15.20 -17.37
N GLU A 308 -1.96 15.42 -17.66
CA GLU A 308 -0.88 14.42 -17.49
C GLU A 308 -0.75 13.94 -16.05
N GLU A 309 -0.94 14.85 -15.09
CA GLU A 309 -0.89 14.57 -13.66
C GLU A 309 -1.98 13.58 -13.22
N VAL A 310 -3.18 13.69 -13.80
CA VAL A 310 -4.28 12.75 -13.54
C VAL A 310 -3.95 11.38 -14.13
N ASN A 311 -3.39 11.35 -15.33
CA ASN A 311 -2.99 10.11 -16.00
C ASN A 311 -1.91 9.35 -15.21
N PHE A 312 -0.94 10.08 -14.66
CA PHE A 312 0.06 9.52 -13.75
C PHE A 312 -0.57 8.90 -12.50
N LEU A 313 -1.49 9.60 -11.84
CA LEU A 313 -2.18 9.09 -10.65
C LEU A 313 -3.01 7.85 -10.98
N GLN A 314 -3.72 7.86 -12.10
CA GLN A 314 -4.50 6.71 -12.57
C GLN A 314 -3.62 5.50 -12.88
N LEU A 315 -2.49 5.71 -13.58
CA LEU A 315 -1.53 4.64 -13.85
C LEU A 315 -0.90 4.10 -12.56
N THR A 316 -0.69 4.95 -11.55
CA THR A 316 -0.17 4.51 -10.26
C THR A 316 -1.18 3.62 -9.53
N ILE A 317 -2.46 4.02 -9.47
CA ILE A 317 -3.53 3.20 -8.87
C ILE A 317 -3.74 1.92 -9.67
N PHE A 318 -3.82 1.99 -10.99
CA PHE A 318 -3.95 0.82 -11.86
C PHE A 318 -2.79 -0.15 -11.68
N GLY A 319 -1.54 0.34 -11.68
CA GLY A 319 -0.35 -0.48 -11.42
C GLY A 319 -0.35 -1.10 -10.03
N GLY A 320 -0.84 -0.37 -9.02
CA GLY A 320 -1.01 -0.89 -7.66
C GLY A 320 -2.05 -2.01 -7.59
N MET A 321 -3.20 -1.83 -8.24
CA MET A 321 -4.22 -2.87 -8.35
C MET A 321 -3.70 -4.09 -9.11
N LEU A 322 -3.00 -3.90 -10.22
CA LEU A 322 -2.39 -4.98 -10.98
C LEU A 322 -1.37 -5.75 -10.13
N PHE A 323 -0.53 -5.04 -9.37
CA PHE A 323 0.40 -5.65 -8.41
C PHE A 323 -0.36 -6.51 -7.40
N LEU A 324 -1.43 -5.99 -6.78
CA LEU A 324 -2.23 -6.75 -5.82
C LEU A 324 -2.97 -7.93 -6.45
N MET A 325 -3.32 -7.87 -7.73
CA MET A 325 -3.92 -9.00 -8.44
C MET A 325 -2.91 -10.10 -8.76
N ILE A 326 -1.63 -9.77 -8.95
CA ILE A 326 -0.55 -10.74 -9.19
C ILE A 326 -0.03 -11.35 -7.87
N PHE A 327 0.19 -10.52 -6.86
CA PHE A 327 0.76 -10.91 -5.56
C PHE A 327 -0.34 -11.13 -4.51
N GLU A 328 0.02 -11.09 -3.23
CA GLU A 328 -0.94 -11.10 -2.13
C GLU A 328 -1.85 -9.86 -2.22
N GLY A 329 -3.15 -10.12 -2.46
CA GLY A 329 -4.21 -9.12 -2.61
C GLY A 329 -5.35 -9.44 -1.67
N GLY A 330 -6.60 -9.20 -2.01
CA GLY A 330 -7.75 -9.80 -1.30
C GLY A 330 -8.07 -9.25 0.09
N LYS A 331 -7.43 -8.15 0.52
CA LYS A 331 -7.78 -7.38 1.73
C LYS A 331 -7.57 -5.89 1.50
N THR A 332 -8.52 -5.06 1.91
CA THR A 332 -8.43 -3.60 1.73
C THR A 332 -7.23 -2.97 2.43
N ARG A 333 -6.69 -3.57 3.50
CA ARG A 333 -5.48 -3.07 4.18
C ARG A 333 -4.29 -2.87 3.24
N TYR A 334 -4.19 -3.66 2.17
CA TYR A 334 -3.12 -3.53 1.19
C TYR A 334 -3.23 -2.27 0.33
N LEU A 335 -4.35 -1.54 0.39
CA LEU A 335 -4.53 -0.23 -0.25
C LEU A 335 -4.04 0.93 0.62
N ILE A 336 -3.71 0.72 1.90
CA ILE A 336 -3.17 1.79 2.77
C ILE A 336 -1.91 2.41 2.13
N GLN A 337 -1.05 1.59 1.54
CA GLN A 337 0.15 2.04 0.82
C GLN A 337 -0.13 2.83 -0.48
N PHE A 338 -1.38 2.91 -0.93
CA PHE A 338 -1.81 3.72 -2.07
C PHE A 338 -2.76 4.84 -1.64
N LEU A 339 -2.97 5.03 -0.34
CA LEU A 339 -3.97 5.95 0.19
C LEU A 339 -3.73 7.42 -0.22
N PRO A 340 -2.49 7.96 -0.23
CA PRO A 340 -2.25 9.31 -0.71
C PRO A 340 -2.68 9.51 -2.18
N GLN A 341 -2.42 8.51 -3.03
CA GLN A 341 -2.80 8.51 -4.45
C GLN A 341 -4.32 8.37 -4.60
N ILE A 342 -4.94 7.46 -3.83
CA ILE A 342 -6.40 7.22 -3.85
C ILE A 342 -7.12 8.51 -3.46
N ILE A 343 -6.78 9.10 -2.32
CA ILE A 343 -7.46 10.30 -1.81
C ILE A 343 -7.31 11.47 -2.78
N LEU A 344 -6.11 11.68 -3.32
CA LEU A 344 -5.87 12.77 -4.28
C LEU A 344 -6.67 12.56 -5.57
N LEU A 345 -6.61 11.36 -6.16
CA LEU A 345 -7.32 11.06 -7.40
C LEU A 345 -8.84 11.07 -7.22
N SER A 346 -9.35 10.57 -6.09
CA SER A 346 -10.76 10.67 -5.72
C SER A 346 -11.20 12.12 -5.59
N SER A 347 -10.39 12.96 -4.93
CA SER A 347 -10.69 14.39 -4.76
C SER A 347 -10.76 15.14 -6.09
N LEU A 348 -9.85 14.81 -7.02
CA LEU A 348 -9.89 15.32 -8.40
C LEU A 348 -11.18 14.88 -9.12
N GLY A 349 -11.53 13.59 -9.02
CA GLY A 349 -12.74 13.04 -9.63
C GLY A 349 -14.05 13.64 -9.09
N LEU A 350 -14.12 13.85 -7.77
CA LEU A 350 -15.29 14.46 -7.11
C LEU A 350 -15.43 15.95 -7.42
N TYR A 351 -14.32 16.66 -7.56
CA TYR A 351 -14.35 18.08 -7.92
C TYR A 351 -14.76 18.30 -9.38
N GLY A 352 -14.35 17.41 -10.29
CA GLY A 352 -14.85 17.34 -11.67
C GLY A 352 -14.38 18.46 -12.61
N ARG A 353 -13.70 19.51 -12.11
CA ARG A 353 -13.05 20.56 -12.92
C ARG A 353 -11.57 20.62 -12.57
N VAL A 354 -10.69 20.02 -13.35
CA VAL A 354 -9.26 20.03 -12.95
C VAL A 354 -8.59 21.37 -13.25
N ILE A 355 -9.08 22.19 -14.18
CA ILE A 355 -8.42 23.45 -14.54
C ILE A 355 -9.47 24.46 -15.05
N GLU A 356 -9.90 25.39 -14.19
CA GLU A 356 -10.36 26.73 -14.63
C GLU A 356 -9.30 27.70 -14.08
N ASP A 357 -8.51 28.23 -15.01
CA ASP A 357 -7.60 29.38 -14.97
C ASP A 357 -6.94 29.74 -13.63
N THR A 358 -5.65 29.42 -13.54
CA THR A 358 -4.68 30.22 -12.76
C THR A 358 -3.86 31.04 -13.74
N GLU A 359 -4.45 32.12 -14.24
CA GLU A 359 -3.74 33.33 -14.66
C GLU A 359 -4.20 34.52 -13.82
#